data_AF-A0A3D5KBL2-F1
#
_entry.id   AF-A0A3D5KBL2-F1
#
_cell.length_a   1.000
_cell.length_b   1.000
_cell.length_c   1.000
_cell.angle_alpha   90.00
_cell.angle_beta   90.00
_cell.angle_gamma   90.00
#
_symmetry.space_group_name_H-M   'P 1'
#
loop_
_entity.id
_entity.type
_entity.pdbx_description
1 polymer ?
#
loop_
_entity_poly.entity_id
_entity_poly.type
_entity_poly.pdbx_seq_one_letter_code
_entity_poly.pdbx_strand_id
1 'polypeptide(L)'
;MYTKGSLIKNYRGIVDKIKKISLSTLSDDDLLLESNKLREEALAGASADGLLVRAYALVKEATKRALELKVFDVQLLGAIALNNKKIIEMSTG
;
A
#
# COMPACT_ATOMS: atom_id res chain seq x y z
N MET A 1 10.49 7.03 22.31
CA MET A 1 9.05 7.36 22.39
C MET A 1 8.68 8.11 21.12
N TYR A 2 7.88 7.56 20.20
CA TYR A 2 7.54 8.23 18.94
C TYR A 2 6.43 9.25 19.16
N THR A 3 6.63 10.50 18.78
CA THR A 3 5.57 11.52 18.75
C THR A 3 4.70 11.34 17.51
N LYS A 4 3.38 11.63 17.60
CA LYS A 4 2.41 11.49 16.48
C LYS A 4 2.92 12.12 15.17
N GLY A 5 3.57 13.29 15.26
CA GLY A 5 4.16 13.99 14.10
C GLY A 5 5.33 13.25 13.44
N SER A 6 6.13 12.49 14.21
CA SER A 6 7.24 11.71 13.67
C SER A 6 6.75 10.49 12.87
N LEU A 7 5.70 9.81 13.34
CA LEU A 7 5.11 8.66 12.65
C LEU A 7 4.50 9.05 11.30
N ILE A 8 3.74 10.15 11.25
CA ILE A 8 3.12 10.63 10.01
C ILE A 8 4.20 10.99 8.97
N LYS A 9 5.30 11.62 9.39
CA LYS A 9 6.43 11.92 8.50
C LYS A 9 7.04 10.65 7.90
N ASN A 10 7.25 9.62 8.72
CA ASN A 10 7.77 8.34 8.25
C ASN A 10 6.83 7.68 7.23
N TYR A 11 5.52 7.66 7.51
CA TYR A 11 4.54 7.06 6.61
C TYR A 11 4.40 7.83 5.30
N ARG A 12 4.53 9.16 5.30
CA ARG A 12 4.59 9.96 4.06
C ARG A 12 5.73 9.51 3.15
N GLY A 13 6.91 9.25 3.72
CA GLY A 13 8.03 8.71 2.95
C GLY A 13 7.74 7.34 2.32
N ILE A 14 6.92 6.50 2.97
CA ILE A 14 6.45 5.22 2.41
C ILE A 14 5.41 5.46 1.32
N VAL A 15 4.47 6.38 1.52
CA VAL A 15 3.47 6.79 0.50
C VAL A 15 4.17 7.28 -0.77
N ASP A 16 5.21 8.09 -0.64
CA ASP A 16 5.97 8.58 -1.80
C ASP A 16 6.63 7.43 -2.57
N LYS A 17 7.12 6.39 -1.88
CA LYS A 17 7.64 5.18 -2.53
C LYS A 17 6.54 4.43 -3.29
N ILE A 18 5.36 4.28 -2.69
CA ILE A 18 4.20 3.62 -3.33
C ILE A 18 3.76 4.40 -4.57
N LYS A 19 3.75 5.72 -4.52
CA LYS A 19 3.32 6.58 -5.64
C LYS A 19 4.27 6.51 -6.84
N LYS A 20 5.57 6.33 -6.59
CA LYS A 20 6.59 6.20 -7.65
C LYS A 20 6.45 4.90 -8.45
N ILE A 21 5.78 3.88 -7.90
CA ILE A 21 5.46 2.66 -8.63
C ILE A 21 4.17 2.89 -9.45
N SER A 22 4.32 2.88 -10.77
CA SER A 22 3.20 2.85 -11.71
C SER A 22 3.08 1.46 -12.31
N LEU A 23 1.89 0.88 -12.23
CA LEU A 23 1.55 -0.42 -12.81
C LEU A 23 0.51 -0.28 -13.93
N SER A 24 0.27 0.95 -14.39
CA SER A 24 -0.74 1.27 -15.40
C SER A 24 -0.46 0.64 -16.78
N THR A 25 0.78 0.25 -17.03
CA THR A 25 1.20 -0.40 -18.29
C THR A 25 1.04 -1.91 -18.26
N LEU A 26 0.79 -2.52 -17.10
CA LEU A 26 0.60 -3.95 -16.98
C LEU A 26 -0.79 -4.36 -17.47
N SER A 27 -0.89 -5.54 -18.09
CA SER A 27 -2.18 -6.18 -18.34
C SER A 27 -2.80 -6.68 -17.03
N ASP A 28 -4.08 -7.09 -17.08
CA ASP A 28 -4.74 -7.66 -15.90
C ASP A 28 -4.11 -9.00 -15.49
N ASP A 29 -3.67 -9.81 -16.47
CA ASP A 29 -2.95 -11.06 -16.23
C ASP A 29 -1.59 -10.82 -15.58
N ASP A 30 -0.86 -9.79 -16.02
CA ASP A 30 0.41 -9.40 -15.41
C ASP A 30 0.23 -8.89 -13.97
N LEU A 31 -0.84 -8.12 -13.71
CA LEU A 31 -1.18 -7.68 -12.34
C LEU A 31 -1.51 -8.88 -11.44
N LEU A 32 -2.25 -9.87 -11.96
CA LEU A 32 -2.55 -11.09 -11.22
C LEU A 32 -1.27 -11.89 -10.92
N LEU A 33 -0.35 -11.96 -11.88
CA LEU A 33 0.94 -12.61 -11.68
C LEU A 33 1.76 -11.91 -10.59
N GLU A 34 1.82 -10.59 -10.57
CA GLU A 34 2.49 -9.83 -9.50
C GLU A 34 1.84 -10.07 -8.12
N SER A 35 0.52 -10.22 -8.07
CA SER A 35 -0.21 -10.61 -6.86
C SER A 35 0.23 -11.98 -6.35
N ASN A 36 0.34 -12.96 -7.25
CA ASN A 36 0.77 -14.32 -6.92
C ASN A 36 2.22 -14.34 -6.40
N LYS A 37 3.13 -13.59 -7.01
CA LYS A 37 4.51 -13.45 -6.52
C LYS A 37 4.55 -12.90 -5.09
N LEU A 38 3.78 -11.84 -4.79
CA LEU A 38 3.70 -11.29 -3.43
C LEU A 38 3.18 -12.33 -2.42
N ARG A 39 2.20 -13.14 -2.81
CA ARG A 39 1.66 -14.22 -1.98
C ARG A 39 2.73 -15.30 -1.72
N GLU A 40 3.46 -15.72 -2.75
CA GLU A 40 4.54 -16.71 -2.61
C GLU A 40 5.65 -16.21 -1.70
N GLU A 41 6.10 -14.96 -1.89
CA GLU A 41 7.11 -14.33 -1.03
C GLU A 41 6.63 -14.25 0.44
N ALA A 42 5.37 -13.90 0.67
CA ALA A 42 4.79 -13.85 2.01
C ALA A 42 4.76 -15.24 2.68
N LEU A 43 4.39 -16.29 1.92
CA LEU A 43 4.39 -17.67 2.40
C LEU A 43 5.81 -18.19 2.66
N ALA A 44 6.80 -17.70 1.91
CA ALA A 44 8.22 -17.99 2.12
C ALA A 44 8.82 -17.24 3.33
N GLY A 45 8.04 -16.43 4.05
CA GLY A 45 8.46 -15.74 5.26
C GLY A 45 9.05 -14.35 5.04
N ALA A 46 8.83 -13.73 3.87
CA ALA A 46 9.19 -12.34 3.66
C ALA A 46 8.49 -11.43 4.68
N SER A 47 9.19 -10.40 5.16
CA SER A 47 8.62 -9.48 6.14
C SER A 47 7.52 -8.62 5.50
N ALA A 48 6.45 -8.36 6.25
CA ALA A 48 5.36 -7.49 5.80
C ALA A 48 5.87 -6.12 5.35
N ASP A 49 6.84 -5.54 6.06
CA ASP A 49 7.46 -4.25 5.71
C ASP A 49 8.22 -4.30 4.37
N GLY A 50 8.83 -5.45 4.04
CA GLY A 50 9.52 -5.65 2.76
C GLY A 50 8.57 -5.77 1.57
N LEU A 51 7.34 -6.23 1.80
CA LEU A 51 6.32 -6.38 0.77
C LEU A 51 5.43 -5.15 0.61
N LEU A 52 5.29 -4.35 1.68
CA LEU A 52 4.26 -3.32 1.81
C LEU A 52 4.18 -2.38 0.61
N VAL A 53 5.32 -1.84 0.15
CA VAL A 53 5.33 -0.84 -0.93
C VAL A 53 4.81 -1.42 -2.25
N ARG A 54 5.25 -2.64 -2.62
CA ARG A 54 4.80 -3.31 -3.84
C ARG A 54 3.33 -3.73 -3.73
N ALA A 55 2.95 -4.31 -2.59
CA ALA A 55 1.58 -4.73 -2.34
C ALA A 55 0.58 -3.56 -2.43
N TYR A 56 0.92 -2.40 -1.84
CA TYR A 56 0.02 -1.25 -1.83
C TYR A 56 -0.03 -0.55 -3.19
N ALA A 57 1.06 -0.58 -3.97
CA ALA A 57 1.04 -0.12 -5.36
C ALA A 57 0.13 -1.00 -6.23
N LEU A 58 0.17 -2.32 -6.01
CA LEU A 58 -0.71 -3.27 -6.69
C LEU A 58 -2.18 -3.06 -6.34
N VAL A 59 -2.52 -2.93 -5.05
CA VAL A 59 -3.88 -2.63 -4.58
C VAL A 59 -4.38 -1.29 -5.14
N LYS A 60 -3.53 -0.27 -5.25
CA LYS A 60 -3.88 1.03 -5.85
C LYS A 60 -4.34 0.86 -7.31
N GLU A 61 -3.59 0.10 -8.11
CA GLU A 61 -3.94 -0.14 -9.52
C GLU A 61 -5.16 -1.06 -9.64
N ALA A 62 -5.24 -2.12 -8.86
CA ALA A 62 -6.38 -3.03 -8.85
C ALA A 62 -7.69 -2.33 -8.44
N THR A 63 -7.64 -1.49 -7.40
CA THR A 63 -8.79 -0.67 -6.97
C THR A 63 -9.26 0.27 -8.08
N LYS A 64 -8.32 0.91 -8.79
CA LYS A 64 -8.63 1.78 -9.91
C LYS A 64 -9.34 1.02 -11.04
N ARG A 65 -8.90 -0.19 -11.37
CA ARG A 65 -9.48 -0.99 -12.48
C ARG A 65 -10.81 -1.64 -12.11
N ALA A 66 -10.88 -2.25 -10.93
CA ALA A 66 -12.04 -3.04 -10.52
C ALA A 66 -13.21 -2.18 -10.01
N LEU A 67 -12.91 -1.03 -9.38
CA LEU A 67 -13.92 -0.19 -8.73
C LEU A 67 -14.01 1.22 -9.31
N GLU A 68 -13.16 1.57 -10.29
CA GLU A 68 -13.06 2.93 -10.84
C GLU A 68 -12.73 4.01 -9.78
N LEU A 69 -12.16 3.59 -8.63
CA LEU A 69 -11.83 4.48 -7.53
C LEU A 69 -10.34 4.81 -7.50
N LYS A 70 -10.03 6.08 -7.29
CA LYS A 70 -8.66 6.53 -7.01
C LYS A 70 -8.37 6.42 -5.53
N VAL A 71 -7.34 5.65 -5.17
CA VAL A 71 -6.81 5.65 -3.80
C VAL A 71 -6.03 6.93 -3.54
N PHE A 72 -6.40 7.67 -2.48
CA PHE A 72 -5.76 8.92 -2.08
C PHE A 72 -4.58 8.68 -1.13
N ASP A 73 -3.65 9.64 -1.08
CA ASP A 73 -2.47 9.60 -0.21
C ASP A 73 -2.85 9.41 1.27
N VAL A 74 -3.93 10.03 1.74
CA VAL A 74 -4.43 9.89 3.11
C VAL A 74 -4.98 8.49 3.41
N GLN A 75 -5.56 7.82 2.41
CA GLN A 75 -6.02 6.43 2.55
C GLN A 75 -4.82 5.48 2.63
N LEU A 76 -3.75 5.74 1.85
CA LEU A 76 -2.49 4.99 1.97
C LEU A 76 -1.85 5.20 3.34
N LEU A 77 -1.84 6.44 3.87
CA LEU A 77 -1.36 6.71 5.24
C LEU A 77 -2.15 5.91 6.28
N GLY A 78 -3.47 5.86 6.15
CA GLY A 78 -4.35 5.08 7.03
C GLY A 78 -4.04 3.58 6.97
N ALA A 79 -3.92 3.03 5.76
CA ALA A 79 -3.61 1.62 5.56
C ALA A 79 -2.23 1.24 6.14
N ILE A 80 -1.20 2.08 5.94
CA ILE A 80 0.13 1.87 6.53
C ILE A 80 0.06 1.87 8.07
N ALA A 81 -0.72 2.79 8.65
CA ALA A 81 -0.89 2.86 10.09
C ALA A 81 -1.61 1.61 10.64
N LEU A 82 -2.63 1.10 9.95
CA LEU A 82 -3.31 -0.16 10.30
C LEU A 82 -2.34 -1.34 10.27
N ASN A 83 -1.52 -1.46 9.21
CA ASN A 83 -0.49 -2.51 9.12
C ASN A 83 0.48 -2.47 10.32
N ASN A 84 0.80 -1.27 10.80
CA ASN A 84 1.65 -1.04 11.96
C ASN A 84 0.91 -1.19 13.31
N LYS A 85 -0.23 -1.89 13.32
CA LYS A 85 -1.04 -2.21 14.50
C LYS A 85 -1.44 -0.94 15.28
N LYS A 86 -1.78 0.13 14.57
CA LYS A 86 -2.27 1.40 15.15
C LYS A 86 -3.75 1.58 14.91
N ILE A 87 -4.41 2.31 15.82
CA ILE A 87 -5.75 2.84 15.59
C ILE A 87 -5.62 4.09 14.72
N ILE A 88 -6.48 4.18 13.71
CA ILE A 88 -6.56 5.33 12.81
C ILE A 88 -7.84 6.11 13.07
N GLU A 89 -7.69 7.42 13.05
CA GLU A 89 -8.79 8.37 13.03
C GLU A 89 -8.84 8.96 11.62
N MET A 90 -9.88 8.61 10.87
CA MET A 90 -10.24 9.23 9.59
C MET A 90 -11.65 9.78 9.75
N SER A 91 -11.84 11.06 9.43
CA SER A 91 -13.16 11.69 9.48
C SER A 91 -14.15 10.94 8.58
N THR A 92 -15.43 11.06 8.90
CA THR A 92 -16.49 10.53 8.03
C THR A 92 -16.57 11.34 6.74
N GLY A 93 -16.51 10.64 5.60
CA GLY A 93 -16.47 11.25 4.26
C GLY A 93 -15.09 11.72 3.85
#